data_AF-A0AAE7APL6-F1
#
_entry.id   AF-A0AAE7APL6-F1
#
_cell.length_a   1.000
_cell.length_b   1.000
_cell.length_c   1.000
_cell.angle_alpha   90.00
_cell.angle_beta   90.00
_cell.angle_gamma   90.00
#
_symmetry.space_group_name_H-M   'P 1'
#
loop_
_entity.id
_entity.type
_entity.pdbx_description
1 polymer ?
#
loop_
_entity_poly.entity_id
_entity_poly.type
_entity_poly.pdbx_seq_one_letter_code
_entity_poly.pdbx_strand_id
1 'polypeptide(L)'
;MYTLTSLGFAIHHNKPRYINDILTKAQENGILQDILDSRNIVQYLGIRVCALTPLNFAIYKGNNECINSILIRAQNSDTLRNILTSKDIVQLPGMMYVIKPIALAIYKGNNECVNSILIRARNSGMIQDAFTEVSTVLFPYGRCTLNAFELAVVVNENNSSIRTALDNVSISSRYVRENSKIN
;
A
#
# COMPACT_ATOMS: atom_id res chain seq x y z
N MET A 1 -15.10 14.68 7.09
CA MET A 1 -16.11 13.64 7.36
C MET A 1 -15.47 12.27 7.14
N TYR A 2 -15.82 11.28 7.95
CA TYR A 2 -15.33 9.91 7.81
C TYR A 2 -16.52 8.96 7.65
N THR A 3 -16.43 8.06 6.68
CA THR A 3 -17.31 6.89 6.57
C THR A 3 -16.40 5.67 6.66
N LEU A 4 -16.34 5.06 7.84
CA LEU A 4 -15.42 3.98 8.17
C LEU A 4 -16.16 2.67 8.37
N THR A 5 -15.53 1.57 7.99
CA THR A 5 -15.97 0.25 8.44
C THR A 5 -15.58 0.03 9.90
N SER A 6 -16.06 -1.04 10.53
CA SER A 6 -15.68 -1.36 11.92
C SER A 6 -14.16 -1.48 12.09
N LEU A 7 -13.48 -2.11 11.13
CA LEU A 7 -12.01 -2.19 11.11
C LEU A 7 -11.39 -0.80 10.90
N GLY A 8 -11.89 -0.02 9.95
CA GLY A 8 -11.42 1.35 9.73
C GLY A 8 -11.58 2.25 10.96
N PHE A 9 -12.68 2.13 11.70
CA PHE A 9 -12.90 2.86 12.94
C PHE A 9 -11.87 2.49 14.00
N ALA A 10 -11.61 1.18 14.18
CA ALA A 10 -10.59 0.70 15.12
C ALA A 10 -9.18 1.18 14.74
N ILE A 11 -8.85 1.22 13.43
CA ILE A 11 -7.60 1.78 12.91
C ILE A 11 -7.51 3.28 13.20
N HIS A 12 -8.57 4.04 12.91
CA HIS A 12 -8.60 5.49 13.09
C HIS A 12 -8.33 5.90 14.54
N HIS A 13 -8.88 5.15 15.50
CA HIS A 13 -8.72 5.39 16.93
C HIS A 13 -7.55 4.64 17.58
N ASN A 14 -6.69 4.02 16.77
CA ASN A 14 -5.53 3.25 17.21
C ASN A 14 -5.86 2.26 18.34
N LYS A 15 -6.83 1.37 18.09
CA LYS A 15 -7.28 0.36 19.06
C LYS A 15 -6.81 -1.05 18.66
N PRO A 16 -5.55 -1.44 18.97
CA PRO A 16 -4.95 -2.70 18.50
C PRO A 16 -5.72 -3.94 18.94
N ARG A 17 -6.30 -3.93 20.15
CA ARG A 17 -7.18 -5.01 20.64
C ARG A 17 -8.35 -5.27 19.68
N TYR A 18 -9.10 -4.23 19.32
CA TYR A 18 -10.26 -4.38 18.43
C TYR A 18 -9.86 -4.72 17.00
N ILE A 19 -8.71 -4.20 16.53
CA ILE A 19 -8.16 -4.57 15.22
C ILE A 19 -7.92 -6.08 15.16
N ASN A 20 -7.25 -6.64 16.16
CA ASN A 20 -6.96 -8.07 16.23
C ASN A 20 -8.23 -8.92 16.41
N ASP A 21 -9.17 -8.49 17.26
CA ASP A 21 -10.43 -9.20 17.47
C ASP A 21 -11.25 -9.26 16.16
N ILE A 22 -11.38 -8.13 15.45
CA ILE A 22 -12.11 -8.06 14.17
C ILE A 22 -11.44 -8.96 13.12
N LEU A 23 -10.12 -8.87 12.94
CA LEU A 23 -9.41 -9.69 11.95
C LEU A 23 -9.50 -11.18 12.28
N THR A 24 -9.45 -11.55 13.56
CA THR A 24 -9.61 -12.94 14.01
C THR A 24 -11.00 -13.46 13.71
N LYS A 25 -12.04 -12.73 14.11
CA LYS A 25 -13.41 -13.14 13.85
C LYS A 25 -13.71 -13.17 12.35
N ALA A 26 -13.18 -12.24 11.58
CA ALA A 26 -13.35 -12.25 10.12
C ALA A 26 -12.72 -13.49 9.49
N GLN A 27 -11.54 -13.89 9.95
CA GLN A 27 -10.87 -15.11 9.49
C GLN A 27 -11.62 -16.38 9.91
N GLU A 28 -12.04 -16.49 11.17
CA GLU A 28 -12.83 -17.62 11.69
C GLU A 28 -14.15 -17.82 10.94
N ASN A 29 -14.76 -16.73 10.47
CA ASN A 29 -16.03 -16.77 9.74
C ASN A 29 -15.86 -16.75 8.20
N GLY A 30 -14.63 -16.80 7.68
CA GLY A 30 -14.37 -16.83 6.24
C GLY A 30 -14.66 -15.54 5.48
N ILE A 31 -14.81 -14.41 6.17
CA ILE A 31 -15.14 -13.08 5.59
C ILE A 31 -13.94 -12.11 5.60
N LEU A 32 -12.72 -12.61 5.86
CA LEU A 32 -11.52 -11.76 5.97
C LEU A 32 -11.27 -10.96 4.70
N GLN A 33 -11.45 -11.57 3.52
CA GLN A 33 -11.27 -10.88 2.24
C GLN A 33 -12.24 -9.70 2.10
N ASP A 34 -13.53 -9.92 2.37
CA ASP A 34 -14.56 -8.87 2.29
C ASP A 34 -14.25 -7.69 3.20
N ILE A 35 -13.77 -7.98 4.42
CA ILE A 35 -13.35 -6.96 5.38
C ILE A 35 -12.13 -6.19 4.85
N LEU A 36 -11.15 -6.85 4.25
CA LEU A 36 -9.93 -6.24 3.73
C LEU A 36 -10.14 -5.50 2.39
N ASP A 37 -11.18 -5.82 1.64
CA ASP A 37 -11.56 -5.09 0.41
C ASP A 37 -12.45 -3.88 0.70
N SER A 38 -13.05 -3.84 1.89
CA SER A 38 -13.96 -2.77 2.31
C SER A 38 -13.26 -1.40 2.37
N ARG A 39 -13.93 -0.38 1.84
CA ARG A 39 -13.34 0.96 1.68
C ARG A 39 -13.72 1.89 2.83
N ASN A 40 -12.71 2.56 3.34
CA ASN A 40 -12.81 3.65 4.29
C ASN A 40 -12.75 4.98 3.53
N ILE A 41 -13.80 5.78 3.65
CA ILE A 41 -13.92 7.06 2.97
C ILE A 41 -13.50 8.17 3.93
N VAL A 42 -12.50 8.93 3.53
CA VAL A 42 -12.02 10.12 4.24
C VAL A 42 -12.29 11.33 3.37
N GLN A 43 -13.10 12.27 3.87
CA GLN A 43 -13.36 13.54 3.20
C GLN A 43 -12.76 14.70 3.99
N TYR A 44 -11.92 15.49 3.33
CA TYR A 44 -11.32 16.69 3.91
C TYR A 44 -11.79 17.94 3.15
N LEU A 45 -12.39 18.88 3.89
CA LEU A 45 -12.91 20.16 3.39
C LEU A 45 -13.83 20.05 2.15
N GLY A 46 -14.50 18.91 1.97
CA GLY A 46 -15.41 18.66 0.83
C GLY A 46 -14.75 18.52 -0.55
N ILE A 47 -13.43 18.70 -0.65
CA ILE A 47 -12.70 18.76 -1.92
C ILE A 47 -11.66 17.65 -2.08
N ARG A 48 -11.28 16.98 -0.98
CA ARG A 48 -10.42 15.80 -1.03
C ARG A 48 -11.18 14.59 -0.55
N VAL A 49 -11.20 13.53 -1.37
CA VAL A 49 -11.87 12.28 -1.05
C VAL A 49 -10.87 11.13 -1.21
N CYS A 50 -10.60 10.41 -0.12
CA CYS A 50 -9.80 9.19 -0.16
C CYS A 50 -10.71 8.00 0.08
N ALA A 51 -10.68 6.99 -0.80
CA ALA A 51 -11.33 5.70 -0.62
C ALA A 51 -10.25 4.63 -0.45
N LEU A 52 -9.96 4.28 0.80
CA LEU A 52 -8.81 3.46 1.16
C LEU A 52 -9.23 2.08 1.70
N THR A 53 -8.61 1.00 1.23
CA THR A 53 -8.67 -0.31 1.91
C THR A 53 -8.10 -0.19 3.33
N PRO A 54 -8.37 -1.15 4.24
CA PRO A 54 -7.84 -1.09 5.59
C PRO A 54 -6.32 -1.05 5.64
N LEU A 55 -5.62 -1.76 4.72
CA LEU A 55 -4.16 -1.73 4.65
C LEU A 55 -3.64 -0.33 4.34
N ASN A 56 -4.10 0.27 3.24
CA ASN A 56 -3.68 1.63 2.86
C ASN A 56 -4.14 2.69 3.86
N PHE A 57 -5.29 2.50 4.50
CA PHE A 57 -5.73 3.37 5.59
C PHE A 57 -4.79 3.28 6.80
N ALA A 58 -4.34 2.08 7.17
CA ALA A 58 -3.33 1.89 8.22
C ALA A 58 -1.97 2.50 7.85
N ILE A 59 -1.53 2.35 6.59
CA ILE A 59 -0.32 3.01 6.06
C ILE A 59 -0.45 4.53 6.13
N TYR A 60 -1.58 5.09 5.68
CA TYR A 60 -1.85 6.51 5.74
C TYR A 60 -1.77 7.05 7.18
N LYS A 61 -2.29 6.28 8.14
CA LYS A 61 -2.22 6.57 9.59
C LYS A 61 -0.86 6.28 10.23
N GLY A 62 0.07 5.61 9.53
CA GLY A 62 1.37 5.24 10.06
C GLY A 62 1.32 4.19 11.17
N ASN A 63 0.30 3.32 11.17
CA ASN A 63 0.10 2.31 12.22
C ASN A 63 0.76 0.98 11.86
N ASN A 64 2.05 0.82 12.18
CA ASN A 64 2.83 -0.37 11.82
C ASN A 64 2.34 -1.67 12.49
N GLU A 65 1.86 -1.59 13.73
CA GLU A 65 1.26 -2.75 14.42
C GLU A 65 0.04 -3.28 13.66
N CYS A 66 -0.84 -2.37 13.22
CA CYS A 66 -2.02 -2.73 12.42
C CYS A 66 -1.63 -3.28 11.04
N ILE A 67 -0.68 -2.61 10.36
CA ILE A 67 -0.17 -3.07 9.05
C ILE A 67 0.33 -4.50 9.16
N ASN A 68 1.16 -4.79 10.16
CA ASN A 68 1.68 -6.13 10.40
C ASN A 68 0.57 -7.13 10.73
N SER A 69 -0.41 -6.75 11.54
CA SER A 69 -1.55 -7.60 11.86
C SER A 69 -2.35 -7.98 10.62
N ILE A 70 -2.65 -7.01 9.73
CA ILE A 70 -3.33 -7.25 8.46
C ILE A 70 -2.51 -8.20 7.58
N LEU A 71 -1.21 -7.92 7.40
CA LEU A 71 -0.31 -8.73 6.56
C LEU A 71 -0.09 -10.15 7.11
N ILE A 72 -0.19 -10.35 8.43
CA ILE A 72 -0.15 -11.67 9.05
C ILE A 72 -1.41 -12.47 8.75
N ARG A 73 -2.59 -11.88 8.92
CA ARG A 73 -3.84 -12.60 8.68
C ARG A 73 -4.10 -12.86 7.21
N ALA A 74 -3.60 -11.99 6.34
CA ALA A 74 -3.71 -12.12 4.90
C ALA A 74 -2.69 -13.10 4.28
N GLN A 75 -1.94 -13.89 5.05
CA GLN A 75 -0.86 -14.75 4.52
C GLN A 75 -1.29 -15.79 3.47
N ASN A 76 -2.59 -16.10 3.37
CA ASN A 76 -3.12 -16.87 2.23
C ASN A 76 -2.79 -16.14 0.93
N SER A 77 -2.17 -16.83 -0.03
CA SER A 77 -1.60 -16.22 -1.24
C SER A 77 -2.57 -15.30 -1.98
N ASP A 78 -3.84 -15.72 -2.10
CA ASP A 78 -4.85 -14.95 -2.82
C ASP A 78 -5.27 -13.70 -2.06
N THR A 79 -5.43 -13.80 -0.74
CA THR A 79 -5.77 -12.64 0.09
C THR A 79 -4.64 -11.62 0.12
N LEU A 80 -3.40 -12.08 0.31
CA LEU A 80 -2.23 -11.21 0.25
C LEU A 80 -2.15 -10.51 -1.11
N ARG A 81 -2.37 -11.26 -2.19
CA ARG A 81 -2.38 -10.72 -3.55
C ARG A 81 -3.41 -9.63 -3.72
N ASN A 82 -4.63 -9.89 -3.29
CA ASN A 82 -5.72 -8.94 -3.43
C ASN A 82 -5.44 -7.64 -2.68
N ILE A 83 -4.94 -7.72 -1.44
CA ILE A 83 -4.66 -6.51 -0.66
C ILE A 83 -3.46 -5.72 -1.20
N LEU A 84 -2.40 -6.40 -1.66
CA LEU A 84 -1.19 -5.73 -2.18
C LEU A 84 -1.41 -5.13 -3.58
N THR A 85 -2.31 -5.70 -4.37
CA THR A 85 -2.66 -5.20 -5.70
C THR A 85 -3.90 -4.30 -5.69
N SER A 86 -4.52 -4.09 -4.52
CA SER A 86 -5.72 -3.28 -4.40
C SER A 86 -5.49 -1.84 -4.88
N LYS A 87 -6.45 -1.33 -5.64
CA LYS A 87 -6.43 0.03 -6.19
C LYS A 87 -7.18 0.96 -5.25
N ASP A 88 -6.46 1.86 -4.61
CA ASP A 88 -7.06 2.87 -3.75
C ASP A 88 -7.10 4.20 -4.44
N ILE A 89 -8.15 4.99 -4.17
CA ILE A 89 -8.38 6.24 -4.88
C ILE A 89 -8.19 7.41 -3.92
N VAL A 90 -7.38 8.38 -4.33
CA VAL A 90 -7.30 9.70 -3.68
C VAL A 90 -7.66 10.76 -4.72
N GLN A 91 -8.77 11.45 -4.52
CA GLN A 91 -9.21 12.55 -5.37
C GLN A 91 -8.84 13.88 -4.73
N LEU A 92 -8.20 14.73 -5.51
CA LEU A 92 -7.89 16.13 -5.22
C LEU A 92 -8.54 16.99 -6.33
N PRO A 93 -8.73 18.30 -6.13
CA PRO A 93 -9.21 19.18 -7.20
C PRO A 93 -8.32 19.06 -8.45
N GLY A 94 -8.91 18.60 -9.55
CA GLY A 94 -8.22 18.42 -10.83
C GLY A 94 -7.24 17.23 -10.89
N MET A 95 -7.13 16.39 -9.86
CA MET A 95 -6.23 15.23 -9.88
C MET A 95 -6.84 14.00 -9.22
N MET A 96 -6.54 12.83 -9.77
CA MET A 96 -6.91 11.55 -9.16
C MET A 96 -5.70 10.64 -9.09
N TYR A 97 -5.43 10.10 -7.90
CA TYR A 97 -4.37 9.15 -7.65
C TYR A 97 -4.98 7.76 -7.47
N VAL A 98 -4.46 6.79 -8.21
CA VAL A 98 -4.65 5.37 -7.96
C VAL A 98 -3.39 4.87 -7.28
N ILE A 99 -3.48 4.56 -5.99
CA ILE A 99 -2.31 4.27 -5.15
C ILE A 99 -2.33 2.81 -4.71
N LYS A 100 -1.18 2.15 -4.85
CA LYS A 100 -0.93 0.80 -4.33
C LYS A 100 -0.26 0.88 -2.95
N PRO A 101 -0.43 -0.15 -2.08
CA PRO A 101 0.15 -0.17 -0.73
C PRO A 101 1.64 0.12 -0.65
N ILE A 102 2.46 -0.55 -1.45
CA ILE A 102 3.92 -0.34 -1.41
C ILE A 102 4.30 1.07 -1.85
N ALA A 103 3.61 1.62 -2.86
CA ALA A 103 3.85 2.97 -3.33
C ALA A 103 3.49 4.00 -2.26
N LEU A 104 2.37 3.79 -1.55
CA LEU A 104 2.01 4.64 -0.42
C LEU A 104 3.03 4.57 0.71
N ALA A 105 3.53 3.37 1.03
CA ALA A 105 4.54 3.17 2.07
C ALA A 105 5.85 3.90 1.77
N ILE A 106 6.33 3.80 0.53
CA ILE A 106 7.51 4.52 0.00
C ILE A 106 7.28 6.03 0.04
N TYR A 107 6.15 6.51 -0.50
CA TYR A 107 5.83 7.94 -0.47
C TYR A 107 5.80 8.50 0.97
N LYS A 108 5.44 7.66 1.95
CA LYS A 108 5.32 8.04 3.36
C LYS A 108 6.62 7.96 4.14
N GLY A 109 7.75 7.52 3.59
CA GLY A 109 8.96 7.35 4.41
C GLY A 109 8.99 6.05 5.24
N ASN A 110 7.99 5.16 5.09
CA ASN A 110 7.73 4.11 6.07
C ASN A 110 8.48 2.81 5.73
N ASN A 111 9.78 2.81 6.02
CA ASN A 111 10.67 1.68 5.76
C ASN A 111 10.25 0.38 6.45
N GLU A 112 9.69 0.45 7.67
CA GLU A 112 9.20 -0.74 8.37
C GLU A 112 8.03 -1.39 7.63
N CYS A 113 7.09 -0.58 7.15
CA CYS A 113 5.97 -1.05 6.34
C CYS A 113 6.45 -1.63 5.00
N VAL A 114 7.36 -0.93 4.31
CA VAL A 114 7.98 -1.41 3.07
C VAL A 114 8.59 -2.80 3.30
N ASN A 115 9.44 -2.94 4.32
CA ASN A 115 10.11 -4.20 4.61
C ASN A 115 9.11 -5.32 4.93
N SER A 116 8.07 -4.99 5.68
CA SER A 116 7.02 -5.96 6.04
C SER A 116 6.26 -6.44 4.81
N ILE A 117 5.87 -5.54 3.90
CA ILE A 117 5.25 -5.88 2.62
C ILE A 117 6.18 -6.78 1.80
N LEU A 118 7.46 -6.41 1.68
CA LEU A 118 8.45 -7.14 0.87
C LEU A 118 8.71 -8.56 1.40
N ILE A 119 8.85 -8.72 2.71
CA ILE A 119 9.05 -10.04 3.32
C ILE A 119 7.85 -10.95 3.02
N ARG A 120 6.62 -10.44 3.16
CA ARG A 120 5.42 -11.25 2.89
C ARG A 120 5.26 -11.55 1.41
N ALA A 121 5.46 -10.55 0.55
CA ALA A 121 5.41 -10.76 -0.89
C ALA A 121 6.46 -11.80 -1.34
N ARG A 122 7.68 -11.76 -0.79
CA ARG A 122 8.72 -12.76 -1.07
C ARG A 122 8.28 -14.16 -0.65
N ASN A 123 7.79 -14.31 0.57
CA ASN A 123 7.38 -15.61 1.12
C ASN A 123 6.23 -16.25 0.33
N SER A 124 5.40 -15.43 -0.33
CA SER A 124 4.27 -15.88 -1.13
C SER A 124 4.57 -15.93 -2.64
N GLY A 125 5.83 -15.73 -3.08
CA GLY A 125 6.19 -15.74 -4.52
C GLY A 125 5.65 -14.54 -5.32
N MET A 126 5.29 -13.47 -4.62
CA MET A 126 4.53 -12.31 -5.11
C MET A 126 5.38 -11.05 -5.30
N ILE A 127 6.69 -11.15 -5.10
CA ILE A 127 7.56 -9.97 -5.10
C ILE A 127 7.51 -9.24 -6.44
N GLN A 128 7.40 -9.96 -7.56
CA GLN A 128 7.27 -9.35 -8.88
C GLN A 128 5.96 -8.55 -8.99
N ASP A 129 4.82 -9.13 -8.62
CA ASP A 129 3.52 -8.44 -8.61
C ASP A 129 3.57 -7.18 -7.74
N ALA A 130 4.18 -7.23 -6.56
CA ALA A 130 4.28 -6.08 -5.67
C ALA A 130 5.05 -4.91 -6.31
N PHE A 131 6.05 -5.20 -7.14
CA PHE A 131 6.92 -4.19 -7.74
C PHE A 131 6.51 -3.72 -9.13
N THR A 132 5.88 -4.57 -9.94
CA THR A 132 5.45 -4.21 -11.31
C THR A 132 4.14 -3.45 -11.32
N GLU A 133 3.32 -3.60 -10.27
CA GLU A 133 2.05 -2.88 -10.16
C GLU A 133 2.28 -1.37 -10.06
N VAL A 134 1.71 -0.65 -11.02
CA VAL A 134 1.85 0.81 -11.12
C VAL A 134 0.81 1.54 -10.27
N SER A 135 1.25 2.60 -9.62
CA SER A 135 0.39 3.67 -9.14
C SER A 135 0.26 4.73 -10.24
N THR A 136 -0.91 5.36 -10.34
CA THR A 136 -1.23 6.29 -11.43
C THR A 136 -1.67 7.63 -10.87
N VAL A 137 -1.17 8.71 -11.46
CA VAL A 137 -1.68 10.07 -11.27
C VAL A 137 -2.38 10.49 -12.56
N LEU A 138 -3.66 10.83 -12.45
CA LEU A 138 -4.51 11.32 -13.54
C LEU A 138 -4.66 12.83 -13.40
N PHE A 139 -4.32 13.54 -14.47
CA PHE A 139 -4.50 14.98 -14.64
C PHE A 139 -5.62 15.23 -15.67
N PRO A 140 -6.15 16.46 -15.80
CA PRO A 140 -7.20 16.75 -16.77
C PRO A 140 -6.76 16.53 -18.23
N TYR A 141 -5.44 16.58 -18.50
CA TYR A 141 -4.87 16.50 -19.85
C TYR A 141 -3.78 15.43 -19.99
N GLY A 142 -3.67 14.49 -19.05
CA GLY A 142 -2.62 13.47 -19.10
C GLY A 142 -2.61 12.51 -17.94
N ARG A 143 -1.72 11.51 -18.00
CA ARG A 143 -1.50 10.56 -16.92
C ARG A 143 -0.02 10.28 -16.72
N CYS A 144 0.38 10.11 -15.47
CA CYS A 144 1.70 9.63 -15.08
C CYS A 144 1.52 8.31 -14.34
N THR A 145 2.35 7.32 -14.63
CA THR A 145 2.36 6.03 -13.93
C THR A 145 3.74 5.80 -13.35
N LEU A 146 3.80 5.39 -12.08
CA LEU A 146 5.03 5.06 -11.38
C LEU A 146 4.84 3.70 -10.72
N ASN A 147 5.71 2.76 -11.04
CA ASN A 147 5.85 1.56 -10.22
C ASN A 147 6.61 1.87 -8.92
N ALA A 148 6.68 0.89 -8.01
CA ALA A 148 7.33 1.08 -6.72
C ALA A 148 8.82 1.46 -6.84
N PHE A 149 9.52 0.98 -7.87
CA PHE A 149 10.93 1.31 -8.10
C PHE A 149 11.13 2.76 -8.55
N GLU A 150 10.37 3.18 -9.57
CA GLU A 150 10.41 4.54 -10.09
C GLU A 150 10.08 5.54 -8.98
N LEU A 151 9.12 5.20 -8.12
CA LEU A 151 8.78 6.02 -6.97
C LEU A 151 9.90 6.07 -5.91
N ALA A 152 10.53 4.93 -5.57
CA ALA A 152 11.62 4.90 -4.60
C ALA A 152 12.82 5.78 -5.03
N VAL A 153 13.14 5.78 -6.32
CA VAL A 153 14.18 6.65 -6.91
C VAL A 153 13.78 8.12 -6.82
N VAL A 154 12.55 8.46 -7.20
CA VAL A 154 12.03 9.85 -7.16
C VAL A 154 11.98 10.41 -5.74
N VAL A 155 11.61 9.59 -4.75
CA VAL A 155 11.49 10.01 -3.34
C VAL A 155 12.85 9.99 -2.62
N ASN A 156 13.93 9.55 -3.29
CA ASN A 156 15.29 9.44 -2.74
C ASN A 156 15.33 8.61 -1.44
N GLU A 157 14.54 7.54 -1.38
CA GLU A 157 14.55 6.65 -0.22
C GLU A 157 15.73 5.67 -0.29
N ASN A 158 16.68 5.82 0.64
CA ASN A 158 17.83 4.94 0.78
C ASN A 158 17.50 3.60 1.49
N ASN A 159 16.36 2.98 1.18
CA ASN A 159 15.95 1.71 1.81
C ASN A 159 16.75 0.52 1.26
N SER A 160 17.49 -0.17 2.14
CA SER A 160 18.32 -1.34 1.76
C SER A 160 17.49 -2.55 1.31
N SER A 161 16.29 -2.75 1.84
CA SER A 161 15.40 -3.84 1.44
C SER A 161 14.81 -3.64 0.04
N ILE A 162 14.56 -2.38 -0.38
CA ILE A 162 14.20 -2.08 -1.77
C ILE A 162 15.36 -2.46 -2.70
N ARG A 163 16.60 -2.10 -2.34
CA ARG A 163 17.82 -2.48 -3.10
C ARG A 163 18.02 -3.99 -3.19
N THR A 164 17.88 -4.73 -2.09
CA THR A 164 17.99 -6.20 -2.13
C THR A 164 16.86 -6.85 -2.93
N ALA A 165 15.65 -6.31 -2.86
CA ALA A 165 14.54 -6.82 -3.65
C ALA A 165 14.72 -6.56 -5.16
N LEU A 166 15.33 -5.41 -5.53
CA LEU A 166 15.73 -5.07 -6.89
C LEU A 166 16.68 -6.11 -7.49
N ASP A 167 17.68 -6.58 -6.73
CA ASP A 167 18.64 -7.58 -7.22
C ASP A 167 18.00 -8.95 -7.53
N ASN A 168 16.88 -9.26 -6.86
CA ASN A 168 16.16 -10.52 -7.01
C ASN A 168 15.09 -10.50 -8.11
N VAL A 169 14.76 -9.33 -8.62
CA VAL A 169 13.73 -9.14 -9.64
C VAL A 169 14.44 -8.65 -10.89
N SER A 170 14.63 -9.52 -11.89
CA SER A 170 15.31 -9.25 -13.17
C SER A 170 14.57 -8.21 -14.04
N ILE A 171 14.26 -7.05 -13.50
CA ILE A 171 13.57 -5.95 -14.18
C ILE A 171 14.62 -4.93 -14.53
N SER A 172 14.86 -4.81 -15.84
CA SER A 172 15.68 -3.75 -16.42
C SER A 172 15.09 -2.41 -16.01
N SER A 173 15.76 -1.75 -15.07
CA SER A 173 15.48 -0.41 -14.64
C SER A 173 15.80 0.54 -15.78
N ARG A 174 14.78 0.89 -16.59
CA ARG A 174 14.91 1.93 -17.62
C ARG A 174 15.43 3.26 -17.06
N TYR A 175 15.35 3.47 -15.74
CA TYR A 175 15.82 4.69 -15.06
C TYR A 175 17.12 4.59 -14.26
N VAL A 176 17.69 3.40 -13.98
CA VAL A 176 18.93 3.33 -13.15
C VAL A 176 20.20 3.50 -14.00
N ARG A 177 20.13 3.37 -15.33
CA ARG A 177 21.30 3.58 -16.21
C ARG A 177 21.60 5.03 -16.59
N GLU A 178 20.68 5.97 -16.43
CA GLU A 178 20.91 7.35 -16.86
C GLU A 178 21.52 8.24 -15.75
N ASN A 179 21.29 7.92 -14.48
CA ASN A 179 21.85 8.70 -13.35
C ASN A 179 23.19 8.18 -12.79
N SER A 180 23.73 7.06 -13.31
CA SER A 180 25.07 6.57 -12.91
C SER A 180 26.22 7.14 -13.74
N LYS A 181 25.94 8.09 -14.65
CA LYS A 181 26.95 8.77 -15.48
C LYS A 181 27.10 10.27 -15.21
N ILE A 182 26.58 10.77 -14.10
CA ILE A 182 26.84 12.13 -13.65
C ILE A 182 27.69 12.05 -12.38
N ASN A 183 28.99 11.85 -12.60
CA ASN A 183 30.11 12.32 -11.77
C ASN A 183 31.37 12.22 -12.61
#